data_AF-A0A9D2G9H7-F1
#
_entry.id   AF-A0A9D2G9H7-F1
#
_cell.length_a   1.000
_cell.length_b   1.000
_cell.length_c   1.000
_cell.angle_alpha   90.00
_cell.angle_beta   90.00
_cell.angle_gamma   90.00
#
_symmetry.space_group_name_H-M   'P 1'
#
loop_
_entity.id
_entity.type
_entity.pdbx_description
1 polymer ?
#
loop_
_entity_poly.entity_id
_entity_poly.type
_entity_poly.pdbx_seq_one_letter_code
_entity_poly.pdbx_strand_id
1 'polypeptide(L)'
;MDGLQSVVIKVSPEALAGKAGDVLNRISAVEKRFDRIESSVKRSSDYWCGEAGETHRAVYQDCRTKIEETLGRFRETAEILEEIAQNYISNETSAEGEADGLPTDVIV
;
A
#
# COMPACT_ATOMS: atom_id res chain seq x y z
N MET A 1 -14.29 -30.92 -25.31
CA MET A 1 -14.78 -30.03 -24.24
C MET A 1 -13.68 -29.03 -23.99
N ASP A 2 -13.67 -28.00 -24.82
CA ASP A 2 -12.74 -26.88 -24.78
C ASP A 2 -13.46 -25.77 -24.02
N GLY A 3 -12.99 -25.38 -22.83
CA GLY A 3 -13.80 -24.50 -21.99
C GLY A 3 -13.33 -24.21 -20.57
N LEU A 4 -12.22 -24.76 -20.09
CA LEU A 4 -11.57 -24.20 -18.90
C LEU A 4 -10.65 -23.07 -19.38
N GLN A 5 -11.26 -21.92 -19.64
CA GLN A 5 -10.53 -20.69 -19.93
C GLN A 5 -9.51 -20.49 -18.80
N SER A 6 -8.23 -20.68 -19.10
CA SER A 6 -7.16 -20.45 -18.14
C SER A 6 -7.24 -18.99 -17.71
N VAL A 7 -7.68 -18.74 -16.48
CA VAL A 7 -7.50 -17.43 -15.86
C VAL A 7 -5.99 -17.26 -15.69
N VAL A 8 -5.37 -16.62 -16.67
CA VAL A 8 -3.94 -16.28 -16.59
C VAL A 8 -3.84 -15.10 -15.63
N ILE A 9 -3.56 -15.41 -14.36
CA ILE A 9 -3.18 -14.40 -13.39
C ILE A 9 -1.89 -13.76 -13.89
N LYS A 10 -1.98 -12.51 -14.39
CA LYS A 10 -0.83 -11.78 -14.96
C LYS A 10 0.24 -11.42 -13.93
N VAL A 11 -0.10 -11.43 -12.64
CA VAL A 11 0.79 -11.08 -11.53
C VAL A 11 0.48 -11.99 -10.34
N SER A 12 1.46 -12.76 -9.86
CA SER A 12 1.21 -13.68 -8.76
C SER A 12 0.78 -12.93 -7.48
N PRO A 13 -0.10 -13.51 -6.64
CA PRO A 13 -0.52 -12.89 -5.38
C PRO A 13 0.67 -12.50 -4.48
N GLU A 14 1.76 -13.27 -4.48
CA GLU A 14 2.97 -12.98 -3.71
C GLU A 14 3.69 -11.73 -4.23
N ALA A 15 3.74 -11.54 -5.55
CA ALA A 15 4.33 -10.35 -6.15
C ALA A 15 3.49 -9.10 -5.84
N LEU A 16 2.17 -9.23 -5.80
CA LEU A 16 1.24 -8.17 -5.37
C LEU A 16 1.46 -7.79 -3.91
N ALA A 17 1.45 -8.76 -3.00
CA ALA A 17 1.68 -8.55 -1.57
C ALA A 17 3.07 -7.95 -1.30
N GLY A 18 4.11 -8.44 -1.98
CA GLY A 18 5.47 -7.91 -1.85
C GLY A 18 5.56 -6.44 -2.28
N LYS A 19 4.88 -6.05 -3.36
CA LYS A 19 4.86 -4.66 -3.82
C LYS A 19 4.05 -3.74 -2.92
N ALA A 20 2.94 -4.22 -2.34
CA ALA A 20 2.20 -3.47 -1.34
C ALA A 20 3.06 -3.19 -0.10
N GLY A 21 3.77 -4.22 0.40
CA GLY A 21 4.72 -4.07 1.51
C GLY A 21 5.86 -3.07 1.22
N ASP A 22 6.43 -3.10 0.01
CA ASP A 22 7.45 -2.13 -0.43
C ASP A 22 6.91 -0.68 -0.38
N VAL A 23 5.66 -0.46 -0.80
CA VAL A 23 5.00 0.85 -0.77
C VAL A 23 4.79 1.31 0.67
N LEU A 24 4.27 0.45 1.56
CA LEU A 24 4.06 0.77 2.97
C LEU A 24 5.38 1.13 3.68
N ASN A 25 6.46 0.40 3.38
CA ASN A 25 7.79 0.71 3.91
C ASN A 25 8.30 2.08 3.46
N ARG A 26 8.08 2.43 2.18
CA ARG A 26 8.45 3.75 1.63
C ARG A 26 7.61 4.87 2.25
N ILE A 27 6.31 4.66 2.46
CA ILE A 27 5.44 5.61 3.15
C ILE A 27 6.01 5.91 4.55
N SER A 28 6.31 4.87 5.34
CA SER A 28 6.89 5.05 6.68
C SER A 28 8.21 5.81 6.66
N ALA A 29 9.06 5.58 5.65
CA ALA A 29 10.32 6.31 5.50
C ALA A 29 10.11 7.79 5.18
N VAL A 30 9.08 8.14 4.39
CA VAL A 30 8.72 9.53 4.09
C VAL A 30 8.16 10.23 5.32
N GLU A 31 7.23 9.59 6.05
CA GLU A 31 6.66 10.13 7.30
C GLU A 31 7.76 10.49 8.30
N LYS A 32 8.71 9.58 8.55
CA LYS A 32 9.86 9.84 9.45
C LYS A 32 10.72 11.02 9.02
N ARG A 33 10.87 11.25 7.71
CA ARG A 33 11.62 12.41 7.20
C ARG A 33 10.85 13.70 7.45
N PHE A 34 9.53 13.68 7.27
CA PHE A 34 8.66 14.83 7.56
C PHE A 34 8.67 15.19 9.05
N ASP A 35 8.62 14.21 9.94
CA ASP A 35 8.72 14.44 11.39
C ASP A 35 10.05 15.11 11.76
N ARG A 36 11.15 14.69 11.12
CA ARG A 36 12.47 15.31 11.34
C ARG A 36 12.49 16.76 10.85
N ILE A 37 11.88 17.05 9.70
CA ILE A 37 11.75 18.42 9.19
C ILE A 37 10.89 19.24 10.16
N GLU A 38 9.75 18.70 10.62
CA GLU A 38 8.87 19.37 11.59
C GLU A 38 9.64 19.77 12.84
N SER A 39 10.41 18.83 13.41
CA SER A 39 11.21 19.10 14.60
C SER A 39 12.24 20.22 14.39
N SER A 40 12.72 20.39 13.17
CA SER A 40 13.69 21.42 12.81
C SER A 40 12.98 22.77 12.60
N VAL A 41 11.83 22.76 11.93
CA VAL A 41 10.97 23.94 11.75
C VAL A 41 10.47 24.46 13.09
N LYS A 42 10.01 23.58 14.00
CA LYS A 42 9.61 23.95 15.36
C LYS A 42 10.78 24.57 16.13
N ARG A 43 11.99 24.00 16.07
CA ARG A 43 13.17 24.61 16.71
C ARG A 43 13.56 25.97 16.13
N SER A 44 13.18 26.27 14.88
CA SER A 44 13.46 27.56 14.26
C SER A 44 12.53 28.69 14.73
N SER A 45 11.39 28.37 15.38
CA SER A 45 10.47 29.40 15.88
C SER A 45 11.12 30.32 16.91
N ASP A 46 12.04 29.78 17.72
CA ASP A 46 12.67 30.51 18.82
C ASP A 46 13.68 31.55 18.33
N TYR A 47 14.20 31.37 17.11
CA TYR A 47 15.22 32.23 16.51
C TYR A 47 14.67 33.17 15.43
N TRP A 48 13.59 32.77 14.74
CA TRP A 48 12.94 33.57 13.70
C TRP A 48 11.48 33.88 14.04
N CYS A 49 11.32 34.86 14.93
CA CYS A 49 10.08 35.57 15.19
C CYS A 49 9.97 36.78 14.25
N GLY A 50 9.19 36.63 13.17
CA GLY A 50 8.93 37.67 12.19
C GLY A 50 8.09 37.13 11.02
N GLU A 51 7.61 38.03 10.16
CA GLU A 51 6.70 37.71 9.04
C GLU A 51 7.27 36.61 8.13
N ALA A 52 8.56 36.68 7.79
CA ALA A 52 9.23 35.66 6.98
C ALA A 52 9.25 34.27 7.66
N GLY A 53 9.44 34.21 8.98
CA GLY A 53 9.40 32.97 9.75
C GLY A 53 7.99 32.36 9.76
N GLU A 54 6.97 33.21 9.87
CA GLU A 54 5.57 32.79 9.83
C GLU A 54 5.19 32.28 8.44
N THR A 55 5.58 32.97 7.37
CA THR A 55 5.35 32.54 5.99
C THR A 55 5.99 31.18 5.71
N HIS A 56 7.25 30.97 6.11
CA HIS A 56 7.92 29.68 5.90
C HIS A 56 7.27 28.54 6.69
N ARG A 57 6.77 28.80 7.90
CA ARG A 57 6.01 27.81 8.69
C ARG A 57 4.66 27.47 8.05
N ALA A 58 3.95 28.48 7.53
CA ALA A 58 2.70 28.28 6.80
C ALA A 58 2.89 27.45 5.52
N VAL A 59 3.92 27.77 4.72
CA VAL A 59 4.27 26.98 3.52
C VAL A 59 4.61 25.53 3.89
N TYR A 60 5.35 25.31 4.98
CA TYR A 60 5.63 23.97 5.46
C TYR A 60 4.36 23.21 5.86
N GLN A 61 3.42 23.85 6.58
CA GLN A 61 2.14 23.24 6.93
C GLN A 61 1.33 22.84 5.68
N ASP A 62 1.24 23.72 4.68
CA ASP A 62 0.57 23.40 3.42
C ASP A 62 1.20 22.21 2.70
N CYS A 63 2.54 22.18 2.65
CA CYS A 63 3.27 21.05 2.08
C CYS A 63 3.02 19.75 2.85
N ARG A 64 2.94 19.82 4.18
CA ARG A 64 2.67 18.67 5.04
C ARG A 64 1.30 18.09 4.75
N THR A 65 0.25 18.90 4.74
CA THR A 65 -1.12 18.44 4.47
C THR A 65 -1.21 17.70 3.13
N LYS A 66 -0.64 18.28 2.07
CA LYS A 66 -0.64 17.66 0.73
C LYS A 66 0.08 16.31 0.70
N ILE A 67 1.14 16.17 1.48
CA ILE A 67 1.92 14.94 1.54
C ILE A 67 1.20 13.89 2.38
N GLU A 68 0.58 14.27 3.49
CA GLU A 68 -0.26 13.37 4.29
C GLU A 68 -1.43 12.82 3.45
N GLU A 69 -2.11 13.67 2.67
CA GLU A 69 -3.14 13.25 1.72
C GLU A 69 -2.61 12.27 0.66
N THR A 70 -1.47 12.60 0.06
CA THR A 70 -0.85 11.76 -0.98
C THR A 70 -0.41 10.40 -0.43
N LEU A 71 0.20 10.38 0.76
CA LEU A 71 0.61 9.15 1.44
C LEU A 71 -0.59 8.32 1.86
N GLY A 72 -1.69 8.96 2.27
CA GLY A 72 -2.97 8.30 2.54
C GLY A 72 -3.48 7.52 1.33
N ARG A 73 -3.49 8.14 0.15
CA ARG A 73 -3.89 7.48 -1.10
C ARG A 73 -2.99 6.30 -1.48
N PHE A 74 -1.68 6.42 -1.25
CA PHE A 74 -0.76 5.31 -1.48
C PHE A 74 -0.97 4.17 -0.49
N ARG A 75 -1.30 4.47 0.77
CA ARG A 75 -1.62 3.48 1.79
C ARG A 75 -2.90 2.72 1.42
N GLU A 76 -3.96 3.44 1.06
CA GLU A 76 -5.21 2.84 0.57
C GLU A 76 -4.97 1.93 -0.64
N THR A 77 -4.17 2.39 -1.60
CA THR A 77 -3.82 1.57 -2.77
C THR A 77 -3.06 0.30 -2.37
N ALA A 78 -2.13 0.38 -1.41
CA ALA A 78 -1.39 -0.78 -0.94
C ALA A 78 -2.32 -1.79 -0.23
N GLU A 79 -3.23 -1.32 0.62
CA GLU A 79 -4.23 -2.17 1.29
C GLU A 79 -5.14 -2.88 0.29
N ILE A 80 -5.58 -2.21 -0.76
CA ILE A 80 -6.37 -2.82 -1.86
C ILE A 80 -5.57 -3.93 -2.56
N LEU A 81 -4.27 -3.73 -2.80
CA LEU A 81 -3.44 -4.75 -3.45
C LEU A 81 -3.26 -5.98 -2.56
N GLU A 82 -3.17 -5.81 -1.24
CA GLU A 82 -3.14 -6.91 -0.28
C GLU A 82 -4.47 -7.66 -0.23
N GLU A 83 -5.59 -6.94 -0.21
CA GLU A 83 -6.94 -7.54 -0.24
C GLU A 83 -7.13 -8.39 -1.50
N ILE A 84 -6.73 -7.86 -2.66
CA ILE A 84 -6.77 -8.60 -3.93
C ILE A 84 -5.93 -9.88 -3.82
N ALA A 85 -4.70 -9.78 -3.33
CA ALA A 85 -3.83 -10.95 -3.17
C ALA A 85 -4.46 -12.01 -2.25
N GLN A 86 -5.04 -11.60 -1.12
CA GLN A 86 -5.71 -12.52 -0.19
C GLN A 86 -6.93 -13.20 -0.79
N ASN A 87 -7.74 -12.46 -1.56
CA ASN A 87 -8.91 -13.01 -2.25
C ASN A 87 -8.52 -14.10 -3.25
N TYR A 88 -7.44 -13.89 -4.01
CA TYR A 88 -6.94 -14.91 -4.94
C TYR A 88 -6.50 -16.18 -4.20
N ILE A 89 -5.68 -16.05 -3.15
CA ILE A 89 -5.18 -17.19 -2.36
C ILE A 89 -6.34 -17.99 -1.75
N SER A 90 -7.34 -17.29 -1.20
CA SER A 90 -8.49 -17.92 -0.54
C SER A 90 -9.36 -18.69 -1.54
N ASN A 91 -9.57 -18.13 -2.73
CA ASN A 91 -10.36 -18.76 -3.78
C ASN A 91 -9.63 -19.97 -4.38
N GLU A 92 -8.32 -19.88 -4.58
CA GLU A 92 -7.51 -21.00 -5.08
C GLU A 92 -7.50 -22.16 -4.08
N THR A 93 -7.27 -21.88 -2.79
CA THR A 93 -7.31 -22.89 -1.72
C THR A 93 -8.68 -23.58 -1.63
N SER A 94 -9.76 -22.81 -1.78
CA SER A 94 -11.13 -23.37 -1.75
C SER A 94 -11.41 -24.25 -2.96
N ALA A 95 -10.99 -23.82 -4.17
CA ALA A 95 -11.15 -24.59 -5.39
C ALA A 95 -10.33 -25.89 -5.38
N GLU A 96 -9.11 -25.87 -4.85
CA GLU A 96 -8.30 -27.08 -4.64
C GLU A 96 -8.98 -28.06 -3.68
N GLY A 97 -9.52 -27.56 -2.56
CA GLY A 97 -10.24 -28.39 -1.60
C GLY A 97 -11.51 -29.04 -2.16
N GLU A 98 -12.25 -28.32 -3.00
CA GLU A 98 -13.41 -28.87 -3.72
C GLU A 98 -12.99 -29.90 -4.78
N ALA A 99 -11.88 -29.66 -5.49
CA ALA A 99 -11.36 -30.56 -6.51
C ALA A 99 -10.81 -31.87 -5.92
N ASP A 100 -10.15 -31.81 -4.76
CA ASP A 100 -9.62 -32.99 -4.04
C ASP A 100 -10.76 -33.88 -3.48
N GLY A 101 -11.94 -33.28 -3.28
CA GLY A 101 -13.17 -33.99 -2.90
C GLY A 101 -13.90 -34.68 -4.05
N LEU A 102 -13.49 -34.47 -5.31
CA LEU A 102 -14.10 -35.12 -6.46
C LEU A 102 -13.47 -36.50 -6.69
N PRO A 103 -14.26 -37.56 -6.88
CA PRO A 103 -13.72 -38.89 -7.17
C PRO A 103 -12.94 -38.86 -8.49
N THR A 104 -11.64 -39.14 -8.41
CA THR A 104 -10.70 -39.08 -9.55
C THR A 104 -10.80 -40.26 -10.51
N ASP A 105 -11.75 -41.19 -10.29
CA ASP A 105 -11.88 -42.39 -11.11
C ASP A 105 -13.34 -42.62 -11.52
N VAL A 106 -13.67 -42.12 -12.71
CA VAL A 106 -14.93 -42.42 -13.41
C VAL A 106 -14.66 -42.60 -14.91
N ILE A 107 -13.70 -43.47 -15.26
CA ILE A 107 -13.69 -44.13 -16.58
C ILE A 107 -13.18 -45.57 -16.41
N VAL A 108 -14.09 -46.54 -16.43
CA VAL A 108 -13.82 -47.98 -16.67
C VAL A 108 -14.36 -48.35 -18.05
#